data_AF-A0A2R6M561-F1
#
_entry.id   AF-A0A2R6M561-F1
#
_cell.length_a   1.000
_cell.length_b   1.000
_cell.length_c   1.000
_cell.angle_alpha   90.00
_cell.angle_beta   90.00
_cell.angle_gamma   90.00
#
_symmetry.space_group_name_H-M   'P 1'
#
loop_
_entity.id
_entity.type
_entity.pdbx_description
1 polymer ?
#
loop_
_entity_poly.entity_id
_entity_poly.type
_entity_poly.pdbx_seq_one_letter_code
_entity_poly.pdbx_strand_id
1 'polypeptide(L)'
;MEDEESTVHEISGNAVDGLLSAFFHEALADFRIIPMEEALFEYSFDLVLEDDLRTLGSLQLSAALSVHDDIEALSFVCADAELVSVADAAGLGTTDPTADPPQS
;
A
#
# COMPACT_ATOMS: atom_id res chain seq x y z
N MET A 1 13.09 19.37 -38.52
CA MET A 1 12.18 18.63 -37.64
C MET A 1 13.12 17.74 -36.85
N GLU A 2 13.65 18.31 -35.78
CA GLU A 2 14.63 17.62 -34.92
C GLU A 2 13.79 16.80 -33.94
N ASP A 3 13.97 15.49 -34.00
CA ASP A 3 13.39 14.57 -33.05
C ASP A 3 13.99 14.88 -31.67
N GLU A 4 13.16 15.37 -30.74
CA GLU A 4 13.50 15.43 -29.31
C GLU A 4 13.61 13.99 -28.81
N GLU A 5 14.83 13.45 -28.87
CA GLU A 5 15.21 12.22 -28.20
C GLU A 5 15.05 12.45 -26.70
N SER A 6 13.92 11.98 -26.16
CA SER A 6 13.63 11.96 -24.74
C SER A 6 14.71 11.11 -24.06
N THR A 7 15.75 11.75 -23.55
CA THR A 7 16.83 11.10 -22.81
C THR A 7 16.26 10.48 -21.55
N VAL A 8 15.99 9.18 -21.61
CA VAL A 8 15.77 8.36 -20.42
C VAL A 8 17.09 8.38 -19.65
N HIS A 9 17.14 9.18 -18.58
CA HIS A 9 18.29 9.18 -17.68
C HIS A 9 18.33 7.85 -16.94
N GLU A 10 19.11 6.91 -17.48
CA GLU A 10 19.36 5.63 -16.84
C GLU A 10 20.10 5.87 -15.51
N ILE A 11 19.47 5.48 -14.41
CA ILE A 11 20.04 5.63 -13.08
C ILE A 11 21.14 4.57 -12.91
N SER A 12 22.37 5.00 -12.59
CA SER A 12 23.47 4.06 -12.36
C SER A 12 23.17 3.13 -11.18
N GLY A 13 23.67 1.88 -11.22
CA GLY A 13 23.46 0.90 -10.14
C GLY A 13 23.84 1.43 -8.75
N ASN A 14 24.96 2.13 -8.62
CA ASN A 14 25.38 2.74 -7.34
C ASN A 14 24.38 3.80 -6.83
N ALA A 15 23.75 4.54 -7.75
CA ALA A 15 22.72 5.51 -7.38
C ALA A 15 21.43 4.80 -6.94
N VAL A 16 21.06 3.69 -7.59
CA VAL A 16 19.94 2.83 -7.14
C VAL A 16 20.22 2.28 -5.74
N ASP A 17 21.40 1.72 -5.50
CA ASP A 17 21.77 1.16 -4.19
C ASP A 17 21.74 2.23 -3.08
N GLY A 18 22.25 3.42 -3.38
CA GLY A 18 22.20 4.56 -2.46
C GLY A 18 20.75 4.99 -2.14
N LEU A 19 19.88 5.08 -3.15
CA LEU A 19 18.48 5.43 -2.97
C LEU A 19 17.71 4.36 -2.20
N LEU A 20 17.93 3.08 -2.49
CA LEU A 20 17.33 1.96 -1.75
C LEU A 20 17.78 1.98 -0.29
N SER A 21 19.07 2.18 -0.03
CA SER A 21 19.57 2.27 1.34
C SER A 21 18.94 3.43 2.11
N ALA A 22 18.78 4.60 1.48
CA ALA A 22 18.11 5.74 2.11
C ALA A 22 16.63 5.45 2.39
N PHE A 23 15.92 4.91 1.39
CA PHE A 23 14.52 4.51 1.53
C PHE A 23 14.32 3.52 2.68
N PHE A 24 15.13 2.44 2.74
CA PHE A 24 15.00 1.46 3.82
C PHE A 24 15.37 2.04 5.18
N HIS A 25 16.35 2.95 5.24
CA HIS A 25 16.72 3.59 6.49
C HIS A 25 15.57 4.44 7.05
N GLU A 26 14.94 5.27 6.20
CA GLU A 26 13.78 6.08 6.57
C GLU A 26 12.57 5.19 6.89
N ALA A 27 12.28 4.21 6.04
CA ALA A 27 11.16 3.30 6.23
C ALA A 27 11.27 2.51 7.55
N LEU A 28 12.45 2.03 7.90
CA LEU A 28 12.68 1.28 9.15
C LEU A 28 12.73 2.18 10.39
N ALA A 29 13.02 3.47 10.24
CA ALA A 29 13.03 4.42 11.35
C ALA A 29 11.62 4.82 11.77
N ASP A 30 10.74 5.08 10.80
CA ASP A 30 9.43 5.69 11.06
C ASP A 30 8.25 4.71 10.92
N PHE A 31 8.44 3.55 10.30
CA PHE A 31 7.37 2.58 10.07
C PHE A 31 7.63 1.23 10.72
N ARG A 32 6.55 0.63 11.25
CA ARG A 32 6.56 -0.77 11.67
C ARG A 32 6.20 -1.65 10.47
N ILE A 33 7.13 -2.51 10.07
CA ILE A 33 6.88 -3.51 9.03
C ILE A 33 6.08 -4.66 9.63
N ILE A 34 4.92 -4.97 9.03
CA ILE A 34 4.10 -6.11 9.40
C ILE A 34 4.53 -7.32 8.55
N PRO A 35 5.02 -8.41 9.16
CA PRO A 35 5.35 -9.62 8.43
C PRO A 35 4.07 -10.28 7.91
N MET A 36 4.13 -10.79 6.69
CA MET A 36 3.05 -11.58 6.13
C MET A 36 3.19 -13.05 6.56
N GLU A 37 2.25 -13.53 7.34
CA GLU A 37 2.15 -14.95 7.70
C GLU A 37 1.40 -15.73 6.63
N GLU A 38 1.73 -17.01 6.48
CA GLU A 38 1.11 -17.87 5.46
C GLU A 38 -0.41 -17.96 5.62
N ALA A 39 -0.91 -17.91 6.85
CA ALA A 39 -2.33 -17.89 7.18
C ALA A 39 -3.08 -16.68 6.58
N LEU A 40 -2.39 -15.58 6.28
CA LEU A 40 -3.00 -14.39 5.66
C LEU A 40 -3.21 -14.57 4.15
N PHE A 41 -2.54 -15.54 3.52
CA PHE A 41 -2.71 -15.80 2.10
C PHE A 41 -4.10 -16.37 1.79
N GLU A 42 -4.63 -17.27 2.61
CA GLU A 42 -5.97 -17.84 2.42
C GLU A 42 -7.02 -16.72 2.35
N TYR A 43 -7.02 -15.83 3.35
CA TYR A 43 -7.91 -14.67 3.36
C TYR A 43 -7.66 -13.72 2.18
N SER A 44 -6.40 -13.53 1.77
CA SER A 44 -6.09 -12.71 0.59
C SER A 44 -6.62 -13.31 -0.71
N PHE A 45 -6.72 -14.64 -0.82
CA PHE A 45 -7.30 -15.30 -1.98
C PHE A 45 -8.82 -15.12 -2.02
N ASP A 46 -9.48 -15.23 -0.87
CA ASP A 46 -10.93 -15.00 -0.77
C ASP A 46 -11.27 -13.59 -1.24
N LEU A 47 -10.52 -12.57 -0.81
CA LEU A 47 -10.66 -11.19 -1.28
C LEU A 47 -10.46 -11.01 -2.79
N VAL A 48 -9.56 -11.78 -3.43
CA VAL A 48 -9.42 -11.74 -4.89
C VAL A 48 -10.64 -12.36 -5.57
N LEU A 49 -11.16 -13.47 -5.03
CA LEU A 49 -12.23 -14.24 -5.66
C LEU A 49 -13.61 -13.63 -5.44
N GLU A 50 -13.85 -13.06 -4.26
CA GLU A 50 -15.16 -12.55 -3.83
C GLU A 50 -15.32 -11.05 -4.16
N ASP A 51 -14.26 -10.26 -3.98
CA ASP A 51 -14.29 -8.80 -4.13
C ASP A 51 -13.53 -8.29 -5.37
N ASP A 52 -13.08 -9.19 -6.25
CA ASP A 52 -12.29 -8.89 -7.48
C ASP A 52 -11.06 -8.01 -7.22
N LEU A 53 -10.51 -8.06 -6.01
CA LEU A 53 -9.37 -7.25 -5.64
C LEU A 53 -8.11 -7.71 -6.38
N ARG A 54 -7.28 -6.73 -6.78
CA ARG A 54 -5.92 -7.01 -7.27
C ARG A 54 -5.11 -7.68 -6.16
N THR A 55 -4.27 -8.65 -6.53
CA THR A 55 -3.47 -9.45 -5.58
C THR A 55 -2.72 -8.62 -4.55
N LEU A 56 -2.11 -7.50 -4.94
CA LEU A 56 -1.40 -6.64 -3.99
C LEU A 56 -2.37 -5.98 -2.99
N GLY A 57 -3.53 -5.52 -3.47
CA GLY A 57 -4.55 -4.89 -2.62
C GLY A 57 -5.13 -5.89 -1.63
N SER A 58 -5.39 -7.13 -2.06
CA SER A 58 -5.86 -8.16 -1.14
C SER A 58 -4.84 -8.48 -0.06
N LEU A 59 -3.55 -8.62 -0.40
CA LEU A 59 -2.48 -8.84 0.58
C LEU A 59 -2.35 -7.68 1.57
N GLN A 60 -2.45 -6.43 1.09
CA GLN A 60 -2.39 -5.24 1.94
C GLN A 60 -3.56 -5.19 2.93
N LEU A 61 -4.77 -5.48 2.47
CA LEU A 61 -5.96 -5.51 3.30
C LEU A 61 -5.90 -6.66 4.32
N SER A 62 -5.48 -7.85 3.90
CA SER A 62 -5.24 -8.98 4.81
C SER A 62 -4.25 -8.63 5.93
N ALA A 63 -3.15 -7.97 5.59
CA ALA A 63 -2.16 -7.53 6.57
C ALA A 63 -2.75 -6.51 7.54
N ALA A 64 -3.52 -5.53 7.06
CA ALA A 64 -4.16 -4.53 7.91
C ALA A 64 -5.16 -5.17 8.90
N LEU A 65 -6.00 -6.08 8.42
CA LEU A 65 -6.97 -6.79 9.26
C LEU A 65 -6.31 -7.69 10.30
N SER A 66 -5.14 -8.27 9.99
CA SER A 66 -4.40 -9.14 10.92
C SER A 66 -3.93 -8.42 12.18
N VAL A 67 -3.78 -7.09 12.14
CA VAL A 67 -3.30 -6.26 13.25
C VAL A 67 -4.35 -5.27 13.75
N HIS A 68 -5.56 -5.31 13.19
CA HIS A 68 -6.62 -4.34 13.48
C HIS A 68 -6.97 -4.28 14.97
N ASP A 69 -7.07 -5.43 15.62
CA ASP A 69 -7.43 -5.51 17.04
C ASP A 69 -6.25 -5.15 17.96
N ASP A 70 -5.02 -5.17 17.44
CA ASP A 70 -3.79 -4.88 18.19
C ASP A 70 -3.38 -3.40 18.12
N ILE A 71 -3.95 -2.63 17.18
CA ILE A 71 -3.59 -1.23 16.93
C ILE A 71 -4.82 -0.34 17.13
N GLU A 72 -4.82 0.39 18.24
CA GLU A 72 -5.86 1.37 18.53
C GLU A 72 -5.93 2.44 17.43
N ALA A 73 -7.14 2.67 16.91
CA ALA A 73 -7.41 3.63 15.85
C ALA A 73 -6.60 3.41 14.55
N LEU A 74 -6.40 2.14 14.15
CA LEU A 74 -5.84 1.81 12.84
C LEU A 74 -6.69 2.42 11.72
N SER A 75 -6.03 3.11 10.78
CA SER A 75 -6.65 3.63 9.57
C SER A 75 -5.97 3.04 8.33
N PHE A 76 -6.77 2.48 7.43
CA PHE A 76 -6.32 2.01 6.13
C PHE A 76 -6.26 3.19 5.15
N VAL A 77 -5.04 3.58 4.77
CA VAL A 77 -4.80 4.72 3.88
C VAL A 77 -4.46 4.22 2.48
N CYS A 78 -5.30 4.53 1.49
CA CYS A 78 -5.09 4.10 0.11
C CYS A 78 -5.76 5.06 -0.88
N ALA A 79 -5.10 5.34 -2.01
CA ALA A 79 -5.67 6.16 -3.09
C ALA A 79 -6.55 5.35 -4.08
N ASP A 80 -6.70 4.04 -3.83
CA ASP A 80 -7.56 3.17 -4.63
C ASP A 80 -8.95 3.14 -3.98
N ALA A 81 -9.91 3.81 -4.60
CA ALA A 81 -11.26 3.98 -4.06
C ALA A 81 -12.01 2.65 -3.89
N GLU A 82 -11.75 1.65 -4.75
CA GLU A 82 -12.36 0.34 -4.64
C GLU A 82 -11.81 -0.39 -3.41
N LEU A 83 -10.49 -0.39 -3.24
CA LEU A 83 -9.86 -0.99 -2.06
C LEU A 83 -10.24 -0.28 -0.76
N VAL A 84 -10.37 1.05 -0.78
CA VAL A 84 -10.90 1.83 0.35
C VAL A 84 -12.32 1.39 0.70
N SER A 85 -13.18 1.21 -0.30
CA SER A 85 -14.56 0.75 -0.07
C SER A 85 -14.62 -0.65 0.54
N VAL A 86 -13.78 -1.58 0.08
CA VAL A 86 -13.73 -2.94 0.64
C VAL A 86 -13.17 -2.93 2.06
N ALA A 87 -12.15 -2.10 2.34
CA ALA A 87 -11.61 -1.94 3.69
C ALA A 87 -12.63 -1.36 4.68
N ASP A 88 -13.43 -0.37 4.26
CA ASP A 88 -14.51 0.22 5.07
C ASP A 88 -15.61 -0.81 5.35
N ALA A 89 -16.00 -1.60 4.34
CA ALA A 89 -16.96 -2.70 4.50
C ALA A 89 -16.46 -3.80 5.46
N ALA A 90 -15.14 -4.02 5.52
CA ALA A 90 -14.50 -4.93 6.47
C ALA A 90 -14.38 -4.34 7.90
N GLY A 91 -14.83 -3.10 8.11
CA GLY A 91 -14.90 -2.45 9.42
C GLY A 91 -13.66 -1.63 9.80
N LEU A 92 -12.72 -1.43 8.87
CA LEU A 92 -11.55 -0.57 9.10
C LEU A 92 -11.94 0.90 8.98
N GLY A 93 -11.33 1.77 9.81
CA GLY A 93 -11.28 3.19 9.49
C GLY A 93 -10.49 3.38 8.19
N THR A 94 -10.98 4.23 7.28
CA THR A 94 -10.32 4.42 5.98
C THR A 94 -10.03 5.89 5.68
N THR A 95 -9.01 6.13 4.85
CA THR A 95 -8.68 7.47 4.36
C THR A 95 -8.15 7.38 2.94
N ASP A 96 -8.82 8.06 2.01
CA ASP A 96 -8.27 8.32 0.69
C ASP A 96 -7.43 9.60 0.73
N PRO A 97 -6.09 9.54 0.56
CA PRO A 97 -5.23 10.72 0.62
C PRO A 97 -5.41 11.66 -0.59
N THR A 98 -6.15 11.23 -1.61
CA THR A 98 -6.45 12.01 -2.82
C THR A 98 -7.83 12.63 -2.81
N ALA A 99 -8.71 12.19 -1.89
CA ALA A 99 -10.01 12.80 -1.71
C ALA A 99 -9.85 14.26 -1.24
N ASP A 100 -10.62 15.16 -1.82
CA ASP A 100 -10.66 16.55 -1.36
C ASP A 100 -11.03 16.56 0.14
N PRO A 101 -10.28 17.30 0.98
CA PRO A 101 -10.64 17.44 2.38
C PRO A 101 -12.05 18.05 2.45
N PRO A 102 -12.91 17.61 3.39
CA PRO A 102 -14.27 18.12 3.49
C PRO A 102 -14.22 19.64 3.66
N GLN A 103 -14.77 20.37 2.69
CA GLN A 103 -14.90 21.82 2.79
C GLN A 103 -15.89 22.11 3.92
N SER A 104 -15.37 22.66 5.01
CA SER A 104 -16.14 23.10 6.19
C SER A 104 -16.93 24.37 5.91
#